data_AF-A0A3N5N0S7-F1
#
_entry.id   AF-A0A3N5N0S7-F1
#
_cell.length_a   1.000
_cell.length_b   1.000
_cell.length_c   1.000
_cell.angle_alpha   90.00
_cell.angle_beta   90.00
_cell.angle_gamma   90.00
#
_symmetry.space_group_name_H-M   'P 1'
#
loop_
_entity.id
_entity.type
_entity.pdbx_description
1 polymer ?
#
loop_
_entity_poly.entity_id
_entity_poly.type
_entity_poly.pdbx_seq_one_letter_code
_entity_poly.pdbx_strand_id
1 'polypeptide(L)'
;MEANPGEIVGIIGPNGAGKTTLLNAICGIHRPDVGRIALDGTGTGSLKPSAIAALGVRRTFQTSQLFSGMTVLENMMAGMHLGTRAGLFGAALRTPAMRRED
;
A
#
# COMPACT_ATOMS: atom_id res chain seq x y z
N MET A 1 19.26 -1.61 6.75
CA MET A 1 18.04 -1.53 7.59
C MET A 1 17.20 -2.73 7.23
N GLU A 2 16.69 -3.42 8.25
CA GLU A 2 15.83 -4.58 8.12
C GLU A 2 14.67 -4.40 9.11
N ALA A 3 13.51 -4.94 8.79
CA ALA A 3 12.34 -4.95 9.66
C ALA A 3 11.79 -6.37 9.65
N ASN A 4 11.82 -7.03 10.80
CA ASN A 4 11.40 -8.42 10.90
C ASN A 4 9.87 -8.53 11.01
N PRO A 5 9.28 -9.67 10.66
CA PRO A 5 7.86 -9.91 10.86
C PRO A 5 7.44 -9.65 12.31
N GLY A 6 6.40 -8.81 12.50
CA GLY A 6 5.88 -8.44 13.82
C GLY A 6 6.65 -7.30 14.52
N GLU A 7 7.74 -6.80 13.93
CA GLU A 7 8.54 -5.72 14.49
C GLU A 7 7.96 -4.34 14.13
N ILE A 8 8.00 -3.41 15.10
CA ILE A 8 7.68 -2.00 14.86
C ILE A 8 8.99 -1.22 14.79
N VAL A 9 9.33 -0.73 13.59
CA VAL A 9 10.57 0.02 13.35
C VAL A 9 10.26 1.50 13.16
N GLY A 10 10.90 2.36 13.97
CA GLY A 10 10.79 3.81 13.88
C GLY A 10 11.92 4.44 13.06
N ILE A 11 11.59 5.41 12.20
CA ILE A 11 12.56 6.24 11.47
C ILE A 11 12.48 7.67 12.02
N ILE A 12 13.54 8.12 12.69
CA ILE A 12 13.59 9.45 13.33
C ILE A 12 14.72 10.28 12.71
N GLY A 13 14.45 11.57 12.52
CA GLY A 13 15.41 12.54 11.99
C GLY A 13 14.77 13.89 11.75
N PRO A 14 15.54 14.97 11.55
CA PRO A 14 15.00 16.31 11.30
C PRO A 14 14.18 16.40 10.00
N ASN A 15 13.47 17.50 9.80
CA ASN A 15 12.83 17.79 8.52
C ASN A 15 13.90 17.89 7.43
N GLY A 16 13.63 17.32 6.26
CA GLY A 16 14.61 17.22 5.17
C GLY A 16 15.58 16.04 5.27
N ALA A 17 15.60 15.26 6.37
CA ALA A 17 16.48 14.08 6.51
C ALA A 17 16.14 12.89 5.58
N GLY A 18 15.19 13.05 4.65
CA GLY A 18 14.84 12.01 3.67
C GLY A 18 13.84 10.95 4.14
N LYS A 19 13.20 11.09 5.30
CA LYS A 19 12.22 10.10 5.82
C LYS A 19 11.10 9.80 4.82
N THR A 20 10.46 10.85 4.31
CA THR A 20 9.40 10.70 3.30
C THR A 20 9.95 10.12 1.99
N THR A 21 11.16 10.50 1.60
CA THR A 21 11.84 9.95 0.41
C THR A 21 12.09 8.45 0.56
N LEU A 22 12.53 7.98 1.73
CA LEU A 22 12.69 6.56 2.04
C LEU A 22 11.36 5.81 1.95
N LEU A 23 10.29 6.34 2.57
CA LEU A 23 8.96 5.73 2.49
C LEU A 23 8.43 5.69 1.05
N ASN A 24 8.68 6.73 0.25
CA ASN A 24 8.35 6.76 -1.17
C ASN A 24 9.13 5.68 -1.95
N ALA A 25 10.41 5.48 -1.63
CA ALA A 25 11.23 4.46 -2.27
C ALA A 25 10.75 3.04 -1.95
N ILE A 26 10.39 2.77 -0.68
CA ILE A 26 9.78 1.48 -0.27
C ILE A 26 8.50 1.19 -1.06
N CYS A 27 7.69 2.22 -1.33
CA CYS A 27 6.46 2.09 -2.11
C CYS A 27 6.67 2.08 -3.64
N GLY A 28 7.92 2.18 -4.12
CA GLY A 28 8.26 2.26 -5.54
C GLY A 28 7.87 3.57 -6.23
N ILE A 29 7.53 4.62 -5.49
CA ILE A 29 7.29 5.97 -6.04
C ILE A 29 8.60 6.62 -6.49
N HIS A 30 9.69 6.32 -5.79
CA HIS A 30 11.05 6.71 -6.18
C HIS A 30 11.92 5.47 -6.34
N ARG A 31 12.75 5.47 -7.37
CA ARG A 31 13.78 4.43 -7.53
C ARG A 31 15.03 4.86 -6.76
N PRO A 32 15.62 4.00 -5.91
CA PRO A 32 16.90 4.32 -5.30
C PRO A 32 18.00 4.33 -6.36
N ASP A 33 18.90 5.31 -6.29
CA ASP A 33 20.05 5.39 -7.21
C ASP A 33 21.07 4.27 -6.94
N VAL A 34 21.20 3.89 -5.67
CA VAL A 34 22.10 2.81 -5.19
C VAL A 34 21.40 1.94 -4.15
N GLY A 35 21.86 0.69 -4.03
CA GLY A 35 21.29 -0.28 -3.11
C GLY A 35 20.04 -0.98 -3.66
N ARG A 36 19.35 -1.71 -2.79
CA ARG A 36 18.15 -2.48 -3.15
C ARG A 36 17.15 -2.51 -2.01
N ILE A 37 15.88 -2.64 -2.36
CA ILE A 37 14.77 -2.88 -1.44
C ILE A 37 14.21 -4.26 -1.79
N ALA A 38 13.95 -5.07 -0.76
CA ALA A 38 13.34 -6.37 -0.90
C ALA A 38 12.26 -6.56 0.17
N LEU A 39 11.19 -7.27 -0.20
CA LEU A 39 10.11 -7.69 0.69
C LEU A 39 10.10 -9.22 0.69
N ASP A 40 10.31 -9.84 1.85
CA ASP A 40 10.39 -11.30 2.00
C ASP A 40 11.29 -11.97 0.94
N GLY A 41 12.48 -11.36 0.71
CA GLY A 41 13.45 -11.81 -0.30
C GLY A 41 13.14 -11.39 -1.75
N THR A 42 11.95 -10.87 -2.04
CA THR A 42 11.56 -10.39 -3.37
C THR A 42 12.03 -8.96 -3.60
N GLY A 43 12.97 -8.77 -4.53
CA GLY A 43 13.45 -7.43 -4.91
C GLY A 43 12.36 -6.59 -5.60
N THR A 44 12.19 -5.33 -5.17
CA THR A 44 11.10 -4.47 -5.66
C THR A 44 11.51 -3.45 -6.72
N GLY A 45 12.80 -3.35 -7.04
CA GLY A 45 13.36 -2.23 -7.83
C GLY A 45 12.86 -2.07 -9.27
N SER A 46 12.26 -3.11 -9.87
CA SER A 46 11.65 -3.07 -11.21
C SER A 46 10.11 -3.13 -11.19
N LEU A 47 9.52 -3.26 -10.01
CA LEU A 47 8.08 -3.42 -9.86
C LEU A 47 7.39 -2.06 -9.88
N LYS A 48 6.21 -2.01 -10.50
CA LYS A 48 5.31 -0.85 -10.42
C LYS A 48 4.78 -0.73 -8.98
N PRO A 49 4.44 0.48 -8.50
CA PRO A 49 3.85 0.68 -7.17
C PRO A 49 2.63 -0.23 -6.89
N SER A 50 1.78 -0.48 -7.90
CA SER A 50 0.64 -1.38 -7.78
C SER A 50 1.03 -2.84 -7.52
N ALA A 51 2.12 -3.31 -8.14
CA ALA A 51 2.65 -4.65 -7.90
C ALA A 51 3.30 -4.75 -6.52
N ILE A 52 4.00 -3.71 -6.06
CA ILE A 52 4.55 -3.66 -4.69
C ILE A 52 3.43 -3.66 -3.66
N ALA A 53 2.33 -2.92 -3.91
CA ALA A 53 1.15 -2.97 -3.06
C ALA A 53 0.50 -4.37 -3.05
N ALA A 54 0.47 -5.07 -4.19
CA ALA A 54 -0.02 -6.44 -4.24
C ALA A 54 0.83 -7.43 -3.42
N LEU A 55 2.11 -7.13 -3.17
CA LEU A 55 2.98 -7.89 -2.26
C LEU A 55 2.69 -7.63 -0.77
N GLY A 56 1.72 -6.77 -0.43
CA GLY A 56 1.29 -6.54 0.95
C GLY A 56 1.76 -5.21 1.55
N VAL A 57 2.53 -4.40 0.82
CA VAL A 57 2.86 -3.05 1.28
C VAL A 57 1.60 -2.19 1.35
N ARG A 58 1.37 -1.58 2.50
CA ARG A 58 0.30 -0.61 2.75
C ARG A 58 0.93 0.64 3.34
N ARG A 59 0.47 1.81 2.88
CA ARG A 59 0.98 3.09 3.33
C ARG A 59 -0.14 4.04 3.67
N THR A 60 0.00 4.68 4.82
CA THR A 60 -0.74 5.89 5.18
C THR A 60 0.10 7.12 4.84
N PHE A 61 -0.57 8.21 4.47
CA PHE A 61 0.08 9.50 4.20
C PHE A 61 -0.13 10.43 5.40
N GLN A 62 0.78 11.39 5.58
CA GLN A 62 0.70 12.36 6.69
C GLN A 62 -0.61 13.14 6.69
N THR A 63 -1.13 13.44 5.50
CA THR A 63 -2.47 13.97 5.31
C THR A 63 -3.35 12.88 4.70
N SER A 64 -4.48 12.60 5.34
CA SER A 64 -5.47 11.68 4.81
C SER A 64 -5.98 12.18 3.45
N GLN A 65 -5.83 11.37 2.42
CA GLN A 65 -6.45 11.61 1.12
C GLN A 65 -7.78 10.86 1.09
N LEU A 66 -8.86 11.56 1.44
CA LEU A 66 -10.21 11.02 1.44
C LEU A 66 -10.90 11.32 0.11
N PHE A 67 -11.70 10.37 -0.37
CA PHE A 67 -12.60 10.59 -1.49
C PHE A 67 -13.81 11.39 -0.99
N SER A 68 -13.89 12.65 -1.40
CA SER A 68 -15.02 13.53 -1.09
C SER A 68 -16.30 12.99 -1.72
N GLY A 69 -17.40 13.04 -0.97
CA GLY A 69 -18.69 12.49 -1.40
C GLY A 69 -18.89 11.01 -1.12
N MET A 70 -17.89 10.33 -0.54
CA MET A 70 -18.03 8.97 0.00
C MET A 70 -18.17 9.00 1.53
N THR A 71 -18.95 8.08 2.07
CA THR A 71 -19.02 7.79 3.50
C THR A 71 -17.69 7.25 4.03
N VAL A 72 -17.56 7.17 5.35
CA VAL A 72 -16.38 6.59 6.02
C VAL A 72 -16.20 5.13 5.61
N LEU A 73 -17.28 4.35 5.58
CA LEU A 73 -17.25 2.94 5.19
C LEU A 73 -16.76 2.78 3.75
N GLU A 74 -17.29 3.58 2.82
CA GLU A 74 -16.88 3.54 1.41
C GLU A 74 -15.39 3.91 1.23
N ASN A 75 -14.87 4.89 1.98
CA ASN A 75 -13.43 5.20 1.98
C ASN A 75 -12.59 4.01 2.50
N MET A 76 -13.05 3.32 3.54
CA MET A 76 -12.37 2.12 4.06
C MET A 76 -12.37 0.99 3.03
N MET A 77 -13.51 0.72 2.39
CA MET A 77 -13.63 -0.31 1.35
C MET A 77 -12.70 -0.01 0.17
N ALA A 78 -12.63 1.24 -0.29
CA ALA A 78 -11.72 1.65 -1.36
C ALA A 78 -10.24 1.37 -0.98
N GLY A 79 -9.84 1.63 0.26
CA GLY A 79 -8.49 1.32 0.75
C GLY A 79 -8.19 -0.18 0.85
N MET A 80 -9.21 -1.02 1.02
CA MET A 80 -9.10 -2.48 1.09
C MET A 80 -9.24 -3.18 -0.26
N HIS A 81 -9.37 -2.44 -1.37
CA HIS A 81 -9.69 -3.00 -2.68
C HIS A 81 -8.68 -4.09 -3.17
N LEU A 82 -7.44 -4.07 -2.71
CA LEU A 82 -6.47 -5.12 -3.05
C LEU A 82 -6.70 -6.45 -2.31
N GLY A 83 -7.60 -6.48 -1.33
CA GLY A 83 -7.99 -7.67 -0.56
C GLY A 83 -9.36 -8.24 -0.90
N THR A 84 -10.16 -7.57 -1.75
CA THR A 84 -11.46 -8.09 -2.20
C THR A 84 -11.27 -9.20 -3.22
N ARG A 85 -12.14 -10.22 -3.16
CA ARG A 85 -12.15 -11.34 -4.10
C ARG A 85 -13.19 -11.17 -5.21
N ALA A 86 -13.98 -10.10 -5.16
CA ALA A 86 -14.97 -9.79 -6.18
C ALA A 86 -14.29 -9.25 -7.45
N GLY A 87 -14.15 -10.10 -8.46
CA GLY A 87 -13.75 -9.67 -9.81
C GLY A 87 -14.85 -8.87 -10.52
N LEU A 88 -14.55 -8.31 -11.70
CA LEU A 88 -15.49 -7.50 -12.50
C LEU A 88 -16.84 -8.20 -12.75
N PHE A 89 -16.83 -9.51 -12.98
CA PHE A 89 -18.06 -10.30 -13.12
C PHE A 89 -18.86 -10.41 -11.82
N GLY A 90 -18.18 -10.51 -10.67
CA GLY A 90 -18.81 -10.52 -9.35
C GLY A 90 -19.51 -9.20 -9.04
N ALA A 91 -18.90 -8.08 -9.46
CA ALA A 91 -19.45 -6.73 -9.36
C ALA A 91 -20.63 -6.50 -10.33
N ALA A 92 -20.48 -6.90 -11.59
CA ALA A 92 -21.53 -6.76 -12.60
C ALA A 92 -22.79 -7.58 -12.27
N LEU A 93 -22.60 -8.81 -11.76
CA LEU A 93 -23.70 -9.71 -11.41
C LEU A 93 -24.19 -9.56 -9.96
N ARG A 94 -23.60 -8.64 -9.17
CA ARG A 94 -23.90 -8.43 -7.74
C ARG A 94 -24.02 -9.73 -6.96
N THR A 95 -23.02 -10.59 -7.15
CA THR A 95 -23.06 -11.96 -6.62
C THR A 95 -23.18 -12.00 -5.08
N PRO A 96 -23.72 -13.07 -4.49
CA PRO A 96 -23.80 -13.22 -3.03
C PRO A 96 -22.44 -13.17 -2.33
N ALA A 97 -21.35 -13.49 -3.04
CA ALA A 97 -19.98 -13.37 -2.53
C ALA A 97 -19.58 -11.90 -2.33
N MET A 98 -19.97 -11.01 -3.25
CA MET A 98 -19.73 -9.57 -3.12
C MET A 98 -20.54 -8.94 -1.98
N ARG A 99 -21.81 -9.35 -1.80
CA ARG A 99 -22.65 -8.88 -0.67
C ARG A 99 -22.14 -9.29 0.72
N ARG A 100 -21.19 -10.23 0.81
CA ARG A 100 -20.55 -10.62 2.07
C ARG A 100 -19.28 -9.81 2.35
N GLU A 101 -18.78 -9.09 1.35
CA GLU A 101 -17.60 -8.21 1.45
C GLU A 101 -18.00 -6.74 1.72
N ASP A 102 -19.28 -6.38 1.48
CA ASP A 102 -19.92 -5.11 1.87
C ASP A 102 -20.34 -5.11 3.36
#